data_AF-B3RZE1-F1
#
_entry.id   AF-B3RZE1-F1
#
_cell.length_a   1.000
_cell.length_b   1.000
_cell.length_c   1.000
_cell.angle_alpha   90.00
_cell.angle_beta   90.00
_cell.angle_gamma   90.00
#
_symmetry.space_group_name_H-M   'P 1'
#
loop_
_entity.id
_entity.type
_entity.pdbx_description
1 polymer ?
#
loop_
_entity_poly.entity_id
_entity_poly.type
_entity_poly.pdbx_seq_one_letter_code
_entity_poly.pdbx_strand_id
1 'polypeptide(L)'
;MVNPNKVRKRHDPMDLVVLAREVQRGDDMVNAGASHKLMLIADQIRHLQMQAREVLKVAKRDKQLHYAQCNFVKRPGKIYYLYEKPDGTTYFSMLSPEEWGTGCPHEFIESYRLEHDLTWTVSHEFEKRAAQYAAIDHIITGKREIPLLDWVDSVSGDKNTITDAE
;
A
#
# COMPACT_ATOMS: atom_id res chain seq x y z
N MET A 1 -33.83 46.55 -50.55
CA MET A 1 -32.86 47.40 -49.84
C MET A 1 -32.83 46.99 -48.37
N VAL A 2 -31.77 46.34 -47.92
CA VAL A 2 -31.57 46.03 -46.49
C VAL A 2 -31.03 47.30 -45.84
N ASN A 3 -31.70 47.80 -44.80
CA ASN A 3 -31.36 49.08 -44.19
C ASN A 3 -30.00 48.96 -43.43
N PRO A 4 -28.93 49.65 -43.88
CA PRO A 4 -27.58 49.47 -43.33
C PRO A 4 -27.44 49.91 -41.87
N ASN A 5 -28.41 50.64 -41.34
CA ASN A 5 -28.42 51.12 -39.95
C ASN A 5 -29.04 50.13 -38.95
N LYS A 6 -29.48 48.95 -39.38
CA LYS A 6 -30.04 47.91 -38.49
C LYS A 6 -28.98 46.95 -37.91
N VAL A 7 -27.70 47.33 -37.99
CA VAL A 7 -26.56 46.55 -37.44
C VAL A 7 -25.84 47.32 -36.32
N ARG A 8 -26.60 48.10 -35.56
CA ARG A 8 -26.16 48.55 -34.24
C ARG A 8 -27.16 48.04 -33.23
N LYS A 9 -27.02 46.77 -32.84
CA LYS A 9 -27.49 46.36 -31.51
C LYS A 9 -26.73 47.26 -30.55
N ARG A 10 -27.40 48.29 -30.00
CA ARG A 10 -26.86 49.00 -28.84
C ARG A 10 -26.73 47.92 -27.77
N HIS A 11 -25.51 47.48 -27.47
CA HIS A 11 -25.31 46.56 -26.36
C HIS A 11 -25.83 47.28 -25.12
N ASP A 12 -26.84 46.69 -24.48
CA ASP A 12 -27.35 47.16 -23.20
C ASP A 12 -26.17 47.09 -22.21
N PRO A 13 -25.86 48.15 -21.46
CA PRO A 13 -24.88 48.07 -20.37
C PRO A 13 -25.06 46.86 -19.44
N MET A 14 -26.30 46.36 -19.30
CA MET A 14 -26.59 45.12 -18.57
C MET A 14 -25.96 43.86 -19.17
N ASP A 15 -25.70 43.82 -20.48
CA ASP A 15 -25.07 42.68 -21.18
C ASP A 15 -23.60 42.51 -20.76
N LEU A 16 -22.89 43.61 -20.50
CA LEU A 16 -21.52 43.56 -19.97
C LEU A 16 -21.48 43.00 -18.54
N VAL A 17 -22.48 43.31 -17.73
CA VAL A 17 -22.62 42.77 -16.36
C VAL A 17 -22.95 41.27 -16.41
N VAL A 18 -23.79 40.84 -17.34
CA VAL A 18 -24.10 39.42 -17.56
C VAL A 18 -22.85 38.65 -18.00
N LEU A 19 -22.11 39.17 -18.98
CA LEU A 19 -20.86 38.56 -19.44
C LEU A 19 -19.83 38.45 -18.32
N ALA A 20 -19.66 39.51 -17.51
CA ALA A 20 -18.74 39.48 -16.38
C ALA A 20 -19.11 38.41 -15.34
N ARG A 21 -20.41 38.19 -15.09
CA ARG A 21 -20.89 37.11 -14.20
C ARG A 21 -20.62 35.72 -14.79
N GLU A 22 -20.77 35.55 -16.10
CA GLU A 22 -20.49 34.26 -16.76
C GLU A 22 -18.99 33.93 -16.72
N VAL A 23 -18.13 34.91 -16.98
CA VAL A 23 -16.67 34.76 -16.84
C VAL A 23 -16.30 34.38 -15.41
N GLN A 24 -16.82 35.12 -14.42
CA GLN A 24 -16.57 34.80 -13.01
C GLN A 24 -17.01 33.38 -12.65
N ARG A 25 -18.19 32.95 -13.10
CA ARG A 25 -18.68 31.59 -12.88
C ARG A 25 -17.78 30.54 -13.54
N GLY A 26 -17.27 30.82 -14.73
CA GLY A 26 -16.30 29.97 -15.42
C GLY A 26 -15.03 29.80 -14.59
N ASP A 27 -14.47 30.90 -14.08
CA ASP A 27 -13.28 30.89 -13.23
C ASP A 27 -13.53 30.11 -11.93
N ASP A 28 -14.67 30.32 -11.27
CA ASP A 28 -15.06 29.59 -10.06
C ASP A 28 -15.14 28.08 -10.33
N MET A 29 -15.72 27.67 -11.46
CA MET A 29 -15.81 26.25 -11.85
C MET A 29 -14.45 25.65 -12.17
N VAL A 30 -13.58 26.38 -12.88
CA VAL A 30 -12.20 25.94 -13.18
C VAL A 30 -11.40 25.79 -11.89
N ASN A 31 -11.50 26.77 -10.98
CA ASN A 31 -10.83 26.74 -9.68
C ASN A 31 -11.33 25.58 -8.81
N ALA A 32 -12.64 25.35 -8.75
CA ALA A 32 -13.21 24.21 -8.04
C ALA A 32 -12.74 22.87 -8.63
N GLY A 33 -12.74 22.75 -9.97
CA GLY A 33 -12.25 21.56 -10.67
C GLY A 33 -10.76 21.31 -10.45
N ALA A 34 -9.94 22.36 -10.48
CA ALA A 34 -8.51 22.27 -10.19
C ALA A 34 -8.27 21.86 -8.73
N SER A 35 -8.99 22.45 -7.78
CA SER A 35 -8.91 22.12 -6.35
C SER A 35 -9.24 20.65 -6.10
N HIS A 36 -10.32 20.14 -6.71
CA HIS A 36 -10.70 18.73 -6.57
C HIS A 36 -9.62 17.77 -7.12
N LYS A 37 -9.05 18.08 -8.29
CA LYS A 37 -7.95 17.28 -8.86
C LYS A 37 -6.70 17.32 -7.98
N LEU A 38 -6.36 18.47 -7.41
CA LEU A 38 -5.24 18.61 -6.49
C LEU A 38 -5.47 17.82 -5.19
N MET A 39 -6.71 17.76 -4.68
CA MET A 39 -7.06 16.90 -3.54
C MET A 39 -6.82 15.41 -3.86
N LEU A 40 -7.29 14.94 -5.03
CA LEU A 40 -7.05 13.55 -5.46
C LEU A 40 -5.55 13.22 -5.58
N ILE A 41 -4.77 14.13 -6.16
CA ILE A 41 -3.31 13.97 -6.27
C ILE A 41 -2.68 13.94 -4.87
N ALA A 42 -3.10 14.80 -3.94
CA ALA A 42 -2.60 14.81 -2.58
C ALA A 42 -2.88 13.48 -1.85
N ASP A 43 -4.07 12.91 -2.03
CA ASP A 43 -4.43 11.60 -1.47
C ASP A 43 -3.57 10.47 -2.05
N GLN A 44 -3.33 10.49 -3.37
CA GLN A 44 -2.43 9.54 -4.02
C GLN A 44 -0.98 9.66 -3.50
N ILE A 45 -0.47 10.88 -3.35
CA ILE A 45 0.87 11.13 -2.79
C ILE A 45 0.93 10.57 -1.36
N ARG A 46 -0.09 10.80 -0.55
CA ARG A 46 -0.16 10.25 0.81
C ARG A 46 -0.14 8.73 0.80
N HIS A 47 -0.86 8.09 -0.12
CA HIS A 47 -0.83 6.64 -0.27
C HIS A 47 0.56 6.13 -0.63
N LEU A 48 1.21 6.74 -1.63
CA LEU A 48 2.58 6.40 -2.03
C LEU A 48 3.59 6.58 -0.88
N GLN A 49 3.43 7.64 -0.08
CA GLN A 49 4.28 7.85 1.11
C GLN A 49 4.10 6.74 2.14
N MET A 50 2.87 6.26 2.39
CA MET A 50 2.62 5.15 3.29
C MET A 50 3.25 3.85 2.76
N GLN A 51 3.07 3.56 1.47
CA GLN A 51 3.70 2.41 0.82
C GLN A 51 5.23 2.45 0.94
N ALA A 52 5.85 3.61 0.67
CA ALA A 52 7.30 3.78 0.80
C ALA A 52 7.79 3.54 2.24
N ARG A 53 7.04 3.99 3.25
CA ARG A 53 7.37 3.73 4.66
C ARG A 53 7.34 2.24 4.98
N GLU A 54 6.33 1.52 4.50
CA GLU A 54 6.25 0.07 4.72
C GLU A 54 7.39 -0.68 4.01
N VAL A 55 7.71 -0.31 2.77
CA VAL A 55 8.87 -0.87 2.05
C VAL A 55 10.16 -0.68 2.85
N LEU A 56 10.39 0.52 3.41
CA LEU A 56 11.58 0.80 4.21
C LEU A 56 11.61 0.01 5.52
N LYS A 57 10.46 -0.16 6.20
CA LYS A 57 10.36 -0.98 7.41
C LYS A 57 10.68 -2.44 7.11
N VAL A 58 10.09 -3.00 6.06
CA VAL A 58 10.33 -4.38 5.61
C VAL A 58 11.81 -4.55 5.24
N ALA A 59 12.39 -3.66 4.44
CA ALA A 59 13.80 -3.73 4.05
C ALA A 59 14.75 -3.67 5.26
N LYS A 60 14.44 -2.82 6.26
CA LYS A 60 15.22 -2.74 7.51
C LYS A 60 15.17 -4.06 8.28
N ARG A 61 13.97 -4.63 8.46
CA ARG A 61 13.78 -5.93 9.13
C ARG A 61 14.50 -7.04 8.37
N ASP A 62 14.32 -7.12 7.06
CA ASP A 62 14.96 -8.15 6.22
C ASP A 62 16.48 -8.06 6.31
N LYS A 63 17.04 -6.85 6.31
CA LYS A 63 18.46 -6.62 6.54
C LYS A 63 18.91 -7.14 7.92
N GLN A 64 18.14 -6.86 8.97
CA GLN A 64 18.44 -7.38 10.32
C GLN A 64 18.39 -8.92 10.36
N LEU A 65 17.38 -9.54 9.78
CA LEU A 65 17.26 -11.00 9.69
C LEU A 65 18.39 -11.61 8.85
N HIS A 66 18.80 -10.96 7.78
CA HIS A 66 19.96 -11.40 7.00
C HIS A 66 21.26 -11.36 7.82
N TYR A 67 21.44 -10.37 8.68
CA TYR A 67 22.60 -10.27 9.59
C TYR A 67 22.53 -11.15 10.84
N ALA A 68 21.35 -11.65 11.22
CA ALA A 68 21.24 -12.56 12.36
C ALA A 68 22.20 -13.74 12.20
N GLN A 69 22.89 -14.11 13.29
CA GLN A 69 23.92 -15.14 13.27
C GLN A 69 23.33 -16.46 12.77
N CYS A 70 24.07 -17.19 11.95
CA CYS A 70 23.67 -18.50 11.48
C CYS A 70 24.91 -19.36 11.21
N ASN A 71 24.80 -20.65 11.54
CA ASN A 71 25.86 -21.65 11.30
C ASN A 71 25.60 -22.46 10.03
N PHE A 72 24.65 -22.03 9.19
CA PHE A 72 24.21 -22.74 7.99
C PHE A 72 23.95 -21.75 6.85
N VAL A 73 23.97 -22.27 5.62
CA VAL A 73 23.59 -21.49 4.44
C VAL A 73 22.06 -21.42 4.35
N LYS A 74 21.53 -20.21 4.37
CA LYS A 74 20.09 -19.94 4.22
C LYS A 74 19.65 -20.32 2.80
N ARG A 75 18.60 -21.12 2.68
CA ARG A 75 18.03 -21.61 1.41
C ARG A 75 16.60 -21.11 1.26
N PRO A 76 16.24 -20.51 0.13
CA PRO A 76 14.85 -20.15 -0.16
C PRO A 76 13.90 -21.35 -0.04
N GLY A 77 12.66 -21.07 0.35
CA GLY A 77 11.59 -22.05 0.59
C GLY A 77 11.69 -22.78 1.93
N LYS A 78 12.68 -22.47 2.77
CA LYS A 78 12.83 -23.07 4.10
C LYS A 78 12.36 -22.14 5.21
N ILE A 79 11.85 -22.76 6.28
CA ILE A 79 11.47 -22.10 7.51
C ILE A 79 12.67 -22.13 8.47
N TYR A 80 12.88 -21.00 9.12
CA TYR A 80 13.93 -20.77 10.09
C TYR A 80 13.31 -20.15 11.34
N TYR A 81 13.86 -20.49 12.50
CA TYR A 81 13.34 -20.10 13.80
C TYR A 81 14.34 -19.13 14.44
N LEU A 82 13.89 -17.92 14.76
CA LEU A 82 14.73 -16.88 15.35
C LEU A 82 14.70 -17.01 16.88
N TYR A 83 15.87 -17.02 17.49
CA TYR A 83 16.06 -17.10 18.93
C TYR A 83 16.94 -15.95 19.42
N GLU A 84 16.77 -15.57 20.68
CA GLU A 84 17.59 -14.58 21.37
C GLU A 84 18.39 -15.23 22.50
N LYS A 85 19.70 -14.95 22.52
CA LYS A 85 20.59 -15.33 23.60
C LYS A 85 20.44 -14.36 24.78
N PRO A 86 20.84 -14.75 26.00
CA PRO A 86 20.82 -13.85 27.16
C PRO A 86 21.65 -12.55 27.00
N ASP A 87 22.58 -12.52 26.05
CA ASP A 87 23.39 -11.34 25.72
C ASP A 87 22.68 -10.37 24.75
N GLY A 88 21.44 -10.67 24.32
CA GLY A 88 20.66 -9.90 23.36
C GLY A 88 20.99 -10.18 21.89
N THR A 89 21.87 -11.15 21.62
CA THR A 89 22.21 -11.52 20.24
C THR A 89 21.17 -12.46 19.66
N THR A 90 20.64 -12.11 18.49
CA THR A 90 19.71 -12.97 17.75
C THR A 90 20.41 -13.89 16.76
N TYR A 91 19.90 -15.11 16.63
CA TYR A 91 20.43 -16.10 15.69
C TYR A 91 19.32 -17.00 15.16
N PHE A 92 19.53 -17.54 13.96
CA PHE A 92 18.60 -18.47 13.34
C PHE A 92 18.99 -19.92 13.63
N SER A 93 17.97 -20.75 13.84
CA SER A 93 18.03 -22.20 13.88
C SER A 93 17.14 -22.81 12.79
N MET A 94 17.44 -24.05 12.41
CA MET A 94 16.53 -24.87 11.59
C MET A 94 15.54 -25.66 12.44
N LEU A 95 15.79 -25.78 13.74
CA LEU A 95 14.94 -26.52 14.67
C LEU A 95 13.89 -25.58 15.27
N SER A 96 12.65 -26.05 15.32
CA SER A 96 11.56 -25.37 16.01
C SER A 96 11.67 -25.51 17.54
N PRO A 97 10.95 -24.69 18.34
CA PRO A 97 10.91 -24.86 19.79
C PRO A 97 10.41 -26.25 20.22
N GLU A 98 9.50 -26.83 19.45
CA GLU A 98 8.95 -28.18 19.71
C GLU A 98 9.98 -29.27 19.43
N GLU A 99 10.71 -29.15 18.32
CA GLU A 99 11.79 -30.08 17.96
C GLU A 99 12.97 -30.02 18.92
N TRP A 100 13.19 -28.84 19.52
CA TRP A 100 14.25 -28.66 20.50
C TRP A 100 13.94 -29.29 21.85
N GLY A 101 12.65 -29.45 22.18
CA GLY A 101 12.18 -30.00 23.43
C GLY A 101 12.66 -29.20 24.65
N THR A 102 12.89 -29.88 25.77
CA THR A 102 13.38 -29.27 27.03
C THR A 102 14.80 -28.73 26.95
N GLY A 103 15.52 -28.99 25.86
CA GLY A 103 16.89 -28.57 25.62
C GLY A 103 17.03 -27.19 24.95
N CYS A 104 15.93 -26.47 24.72
CA CYS A 104 15.95 -25.11 24.17
C CYS A 104 16.65 -24.14 25.13
N PRO A 105 17.91 -23.72 24.87
CA PRO A 105 18.71 -22.90 25.76
C PRO A 105 18.33 -21.42 25.69
N HIS A 106 17.59 -20.99 24.67
CA HIS A 106 17.42 -19.59 24.29
C HIS A 106 15.94 -19.27 24.03
N GLU A 107 15.55 -18.01 24.22
CA GLU A 107 14.17 -17.57 24.05
C GLU A 107 13.78 -17.61 22.57
N PHE A 108 12.63 -18.22 22.27
CA PHE A 108 12.07 -18.24 20.93
C PHE A 108 11.37 -16.91 20.66
N ILE A 109 11.73 -16.25 19.56
CA ILE A 109 11.11 -15.00 19.14
C ILE A 109 10.00 -15.28 18.14
N GLU A 110 10.37 -15.80 16.96
CA GLU A 110 9.42 -15.93 15.85
C GLU A 110 9.96 -16.86 14.76
N SER A 111 9.07 -17.44 13.96
CA SER A 111 9.42 -18.25 12.78
C SER A 111 9.31 -17.43 11.49
N TYR A 112 10.29 -17.62 10.60
CA TYR A 112 10.34 -16.93 9.31
C TYR A 112 10.58 -17.92 8.17
N ARG A 113 9.93 -17.70 7.03
CA ARG A 113 10.21 -18.40 5.79
C ARG A 113 11.03 -17.51 4.88
N LEU A 114 12.17 -18.01 4.42
CA LEU A 114 12.95 -17.30 3.40
C LEU A 114 12.31 -17.53 2.03
N GLU A 115 11.90 -16.46 1.38
CA GLU A 115 11.25 -16.50 0.07
C GLU A 115 12.27 -16.55 -1.07
N HIS A 116 11.80 -16.85 -2.29
CA HIS A 116 12.66 -16.94 -3.48
C HIS A 116 13.25 -15.59 -3.92
N ASP A 117 12.61 -14.48 -3.55
CA ASP A 117 13.10 -13.12 -3.74
C ASP A 117 14.04 -12.63 -2.61
N LEU A 118 14.42 -13.54 -1.70
CA LEU A 118 15.25 -13.30 -0.51
C LEU A 118 14.58 -12.40 0.55
N THR A 119 13.29 -12.16 0.45
CA THR A 119 12.51 -11.53 1.52
C THR A 119 12.12 -12.56 2.59
N TRP A 120 11.75 -12.06 3.77
CA TRP A 120 11.36 -12.92 4.89
C TRP A 120 9.87 -12.82 5.16
N THR A 121 9.12 -13.91 5.03
CA THR A 121 7.73 -13.97 5.49
C THR A 121 7.72 -14.40 6.95
N VAL A 122 6.86 -13.81 7.78
CA VAL A 122 6.64 -14.22 9.18
C VAL A 122 5.59 -15.33 9.26
N SER A 123 5.66 -16.17 10.30
CA SER A 123 4.80 -17.35 10.52
C SER A 123 3.31 -17.12 10.22
N HIS A 124 2.71 -16.08 10.81
CA HIS A 124 1.28 -15.77 10.64
C HIS A 124 0.91 -15.28 9.24
N GLU A 125 1.88 -14.93 8.39
CA GLU A 125 1.66 -14.53 6.99
C GLU A 125 1.92 -15.66 5.99
N PHE A 126 2.33 -16.86 6.44
CA PHE A 126 2.68 -17.97 5.55
C PHE A 126 1.54 -18.34 4.61
N GLU A 127 0.31 -18.41 5.12
CA GLU A 127 -0.90 -18.75 4.36
C GLU A 127 -1.26 -17.66 3.35
N LYS A 128 -1.24 -16.39 3.78
CA LYS A 128 -1.50 -15.24 2.91
C LYS A 128 -0.51 -15.20 1.74
N ARG A 129 0.78 -15.38 2.03
CA ARG A 129 1.84 -15.41 1.02
C ARG A 129 1.70 -16.61 0.07
N ALA A 130 1.31 -17.78 0.60
CA ALA A 130 1.04 -18.96 -0.22
C ALA A 130 -0.16 -18.75 -1.16
N ALA A 131 -1.26 -18.16 -0.67
CA ALA A 131 -2.42 -17.82 -1.48
C ALA A 131 -2.09 -16.80 -2.57
N GLN A 132 -1.25 -15.80 -2.26
CA GLN A 132 -0.74 -14.83 -3.24
C GLN A 132 0.05 -15.51 -4.36
N TYR A 133 0.97 -16.42 -4.04
CA TYR A 133 1.70 -17.16 -5.08
C TYR A 133 0.78 -18.06 -5.91
N ALA A 134 -0.18 -18.74 -5.29
CA ALA A 134 -1.15 -19.56 -6.01
C ALA A 134 -1.99 -18.72 -6.99
N ALA A 135 -2.40 -17.52 -6.59
CA ALA A 135 -3.12 -16.58 -7.47
C ALA A 135 -2.24 -16.11 -8.64
N ILE A 136 -0.96 -15.81 -8.39
CA ILE A 136 -0.01 -15.42 -9.44
C ILE A 136 0.24 -16.58 -10.41
N ASP A 137 0.46 -17.79 -9.90
CA ASP A 137 0.66 -18.97 -10.73
C ASP A 137 -0.58 -19.25 -11.59
N HIS A 138 -1.79 -19.06 -11.04
CA HIS A 138 -3.03 -19.15 -11.80
C HIS A 138 -3.07 -18.16 -12.98
N ILE A 139 -2.70 -16.90 -12.76
CA ILE A 139 -2.65 -15.86 -13.81
C ILE A 139 -1.61 -16.20 -14.89
N ILE A 140 -0.45 -16.74 -14.49
CA ILE A 140 0.64 -17.10 -15.43
C ILE A 140 0.28 -18.34 -16.24
N THR A 141 -0.31 -19.35 -15.60
CA THR A 141 -0.52 -20.69 -16.16
C THR A 141 -1.90 -20.85 -16.84
N GLY A 142 -2.91 -20.05 -16.48
CA GLY A 142 -4.28 -20.24 -16.94
C GLY A 142 -5.12 -18.97 -17.10
N LYS A 143 -5.29 -18.53 -18.37
CA LYS A 143 -6.22 -17.49 -18.87
C LYS A 143 -5.93 -16.05 -18.42
N ARG A 144 -5.76 -15.17 -19.43
CA ARG A 144 -5.53 -13.72 -19.34
C ARG A 144 -6.76 -12.94 -18.86
N GLU A 145 -7.40 -13.36 -17.78
CA GLU A 145 -8.42 -12.56 -17.10
C GLU A 145 -7.89 -12.27 -15.70
N ILE A 146 -7.64 -10.98 -15.43
CA ILE A 146 -7.25 -10.52 -14.09
C ILE A 146 -8.44 -10.84 -13.18
N PRO A 147 -8.33 -11.75 -12.19
CA PRO A 147 -9.41 -11.96 -11.25
C PRO A 147 -9.70 -10.64 -10.53
N LEU A 148 -10.98 -10.29 -10.44
CA LEU A 148 -11.45 -9.10 -9.70
C LEU A 148 -10.78 -9.07 -8.32
N LEU A 149 -10.24 -7.90 -8.00
CA LEU A 149 -9.30 -7.64 -6.91
C LEU A 149 -10.00 -7.64 -5.52
N ASP A 150 -10.90 -8.58 -5.26
CA ASP A 150 -11.78 -8.61 -4.08
C ASP A 150 -11.01 -8.76 -2.75
N TRP A 151 -9.73 -9.14 -2.79
CA TRP A 151 -8.88 -9.27 -1.60
C TRP A 151 -8.30 -7.93 -1.11
N VAL A 152 -8.29 -6.87 -1.93
CA VAL A 152 -7.71 -5.57 -1.54
C VAL A 152 -8.61 -4.81 -0.57
N ASP A 153 -9.93 -5.00 -0.66
CA ASP A 153 -10.87 -4.36 0.26
C ASP A 153 -10.84 -4.98 1.67
N SER A 154 -10.48 -6.27 1.75
CA SER A 154 -10.42 -7.02 3.01
C SER A 154 -9.35 -6.54 4.00
N VAL A 155 -8.34 -5.81 3.53
CA VAL A 155 -7.21 -5.33 4.37
C VAL A 155 -7.45 -3.91 4.91
N SER A 156 -8.48 -3.20 4.42
CA SER A 156 -8.81 -1.83 4.86
C SER A 156 -9.77 -1.76 6.05
N GLY A 157 -10.00 -2.89 6.73
CA GLY A 157 -10.89 -3.03 7.88
C GLY A 157 -10.38 -2.43 9.18
N ASP A 158 -10.07 -1.14 9.20
CA ASP A 158 -10.05 -0.33 10.43
C ASP A 158 -10.90 0.92 10.18
N LYS A 159 -12.22 0.75 10.29
CA LYS A 159 -13.13 1.88 10.46
C LYS A 159 -13.00 2.37 11.89
N ASN A 160 -12.23 3.45 12.04
CA ASN A 160 -12.17 4.28 13.23
C ASN A 160 -13.62 4.69 13.62
N THR A 161 -14.17 4.10 14.68
CA THR A 161 -15.43 4.52 15.29
C THR A 161 -15.16 5.77 16.12
N ILE A 162 -15.26 6.94 15.47
CA ILE A 162 -15.57 8.17 16.19
C ILE A 162 -17.10 8.26 16.19
N THR A 163 -17.71 7.77 17.26
CA THR A 163 -19.05 8.21 17.67
C THR A 163 -18.85 9.39 18.61
N ASP A 164 -19.14 10.57 18.08
CA ASP A 164 -19.27 11.81 18.84
C ASP A 164 -20.38 11.68 19.89
N ALA A 165 -20.11 12.23 21.07
CA ALA A 165 -21.03 12.34 22.18
C ALA A 165 -22.13 13.36 21.88
N GLU A 166 -23.36 13.02 22.28
CA GLU A 166 -24.46 13.97 22.53
C GLU A 166 -24.26 14.71 23.86
#